data_AF-A0A8J2L3W4-F1
#
_entry.id   AF-A0A8J2L3W4-F1
#
_cell.length_a   1.000
_cell.length_b   1.000
_cell.length_c   1.000
_cell.angle_alpha   90.00
_cell.angle_beta   90.00
_cell.angle_gamma   90.00
#
_symmetry.space_group_name_H-M   'P 1'
#
loop_
_entity.id
_entity.type
_entity.pdbx_description
1 polymer ?
#
loop_
_entity_poly.entity_id
_entity_poly.type
_entity_poly.pdbx_seq_one_letter_code
_entity_poly.pdbx_strand_id
1 'polypeptide(L)'
;VLLELVIGCRVHLSGDSIRPEDGAILLMNHRNRLDWFFLWAALLHGVKPPAHRSKFVLKSDVRNIPGIGWGLQLAGFLFIHRNWDKDKSLIERSLNYFRDLGNKYQVVI
;
A
#
# COMPACT_ATOMS: atom_id res chain seq x y z
N VAL A 1 10.37 -8.89 10.27
CA VAL A 1 11.85 -8.89 10.34
C VAL A 1 12.46 -7.59 10.86
N LEU A 2 12.54 -6.46 10.12
CA LEU A 2 13.30 -5.28 10.61
C LEU A 2 12.75 -4.71 11.92
N LEU A 3 11.43 -4.50 12.02
CA LEU A 3 10.78 -4.02 13.24
C LEU A 3 11.02 -4.94 14.44
N GLU A 4 11.09 -6.25 14.20
CA GLU A 4 11.26 -7.25 15.27
C GLU A 4 12.71 -7.34 15.70
N LEU A 5 13.66 -7.32 14.75
CA LEU A 5 15.08 -7.51 15.04
C LEU A 5 15.77 -6.24 15.53
N VAL A 6 15.45 -5.08 14.94
CA VAL A 6 16.15 -3.81 15.24
C VAL A 6 15.45 -3.05 16.35
N ILE A 7 14.11 -3.00 16.32
CA ILE A 7 13.31 -2.23 17.29
C ILE A 7 12.85 -3.12 18.46
N GLY A 8 12.96 -4.45 18.35
CA GLY A 8 12.47 -5.37 19.38
C GLY A 8 10.94 -5.45 19.46
N CYS A 9 10.23 -4.99 18.41
CA CYS A 9 8.78 -5.01 18.39
C CYS A 9 8.25 -6.44 18.26
N ARG A 10 7.21 -6.79 19.01
CA ARG A 10 6.49 -8.06 18.83
C ARG A 10 5.26 -7.82 17.95
N VAL A 11 5.20 -8.49 16.81
CA VAL A 11 4.07 -8.39 15.89
C VAL A 11 3.07 -9.50 16.22
N HIS A 12 1.81 -9.13 16.46
CA HIS A 12 0.71 -10.07 16.65
C HIS A 12 -0.35 -9.83 15.57
N LEU A 13 -0.70 -10.88 14.86
CA LEU A 13 -1.75 -10.86 13.83
C LEU A 13 -2.86 -11.83 14.22
N SER A 14 -4.09 -11.42 13.94
CA SER A 14 -5.29 -12.24 14.16
C SER A 14 -6.23 -12.09 12.96
N GLY A 15 -7.10 -13.08 12.77
CA GLY A 15 -8.00 -13.17 11.62
C GLY A 15 -7.46 -14.03 10.48
N ASP A 16 -8.10 -13.90 9.31
CA ASP A 16 -7.79 -14.72 8.14
C ASP A 16 -6.47 -14.29 7.47
N SER A 17 -5.81 -15.27 6.84
CA SER A 17 -4.66 -14.97 5.98
C SER A 17 -5.09 -14.23 4.73
N ILE A 18 -4.26 -13.28 4.29
CA ILE A 18 -4.48 -12.54 3.05
C ILE A 18 -3.94 -13.37 1.89
N ARG A 19 -4.71 -13.43 0.80
CA ARG A 19 -4.27 -14.06 -0.46
C ARG A 19 -3.75 -12.99 -1.43
N PRO A 20 -2.51 -13.09 -1.95
CA PRO A 20 -1.93 -12.07 -2.82
C PRO A 20 -2.63 -11.93 -4.18
N GLU A 21 -3.34 -12.97 -4.61
CA GLU A 21 -4.14 -13.01 -5.83
C GLU A 21 -5.50 -12.33 -5.70
N ASP A 22 -5.95 -11.99 -4.49
CA ASP A 22 -7.23 -11.33 -4.28
C ASP A 22 -7.13 -9.81 -4.46
N GLY A 23 -8.17 -9.26 -5.09
CA GLY A 23 -8.38 -7.82 -5.13
C GLY A 23 -9.02 -7.38 -3.83
N ALA A 24 -8.46 -6.39 -3.16
CA ALA A 24 -8.95 -5.92 -1.87
C ALA A 24 -8.72 -4.41 -1.69
N ILE A 25 -9.51 -3.80 -0.81
CA ILE A 25 -9.23 -2.49 -0.25
C ILE A 25 -8.80 -2.70 1.20
N LEU A 26 -7.56 -2.36 1.51
CA LEU A 26 -6.96 -2.47 2.83
C LEU A 26 -7.12 -1.12 3.53
N LEU A 27 -8.05 -1.06 4.49
CA LEU A 27 -8.29 0.11 5.33
C LEU A 27 -7.41 0.02 6.56
N MET A 28 -6.53 1.01 6.76
CA MET A 28 -5.70 1.07 7.95
C MET A 28 -5.90 2.39 8.70
N ASN A 29 -5.87 2.32 10.03
CA ASN A 29 -5.86 3.52 10.84
C ASN A 29 -4.49 4.23 10.74
N HIS A 30 -4.44 5.41 10.11
CA HIS A 30 -3.23 6.22 9.94
C HIS A 30 -2.89 7.03 11.20
N ARG A 31 -2.43 6.36 12.27
CA ARG A 31 -2.16 7.02 13.57
C ARG A 31 -0.86 7.83 13.57
N ASN A 32 0.18 7.37 12.90
CA ASN A 32 1.50 8.02 12.90
C ASN A 32 2.23 7.82 11.58
N ARG A 33 3.33 8.56 11.37
CA ARG A 33 4.12 8.54 10.12
C ARG A 33 4.87 7.23 9.84
N LEU A 34 4.92 6.32 10.81
CA LEU A 34 5.62 5.04 10.74
C LEU A 34 4.66 3.86 10.57
N ASP A 35 3.35 4.12 10.49
CA ASP A 35 2.29 3.12 10.37
C ASP A 35 2.49 2.15 9.19
N TRP A 36 2.99 2.65 8.06
CA TRP A 36 3.35 1.87 6.89
C TRP A 36 4.44 0.82 7.14
N PHE A 37 5.35 1.03 8.09
CA PHE A 37 6.31 -0.02 8.50
C PHE A 37 5.59 -1.18 9.21
N PHE A 38 4.61 -0.87 10.06
CA PHE A 38 3.81 -1.89 10.73
C PHE A 38 2.90 -2.62 9.75
N LEU A 39 2.36 -1.91 8.74
CA LEU A 39 1.63 -2.54 7.65
C LEU A 39 2.48 -3.54 6.89
N TRP A 40 3.73 -3.21 6.55
CA TRP A 40 4.62 -4.16 5.88
C TRP A 40 4.95 -5.38 6.74
N ALA A 41 5.12 -5.21 8.04
CA ALA A 41 5.23 -6.37 8.93
C ALA A 41 3.94 -7.21 8.91
N ALA A 42 2.77 -6.57 8.97
CA ALA A 42 1.50 -7.27 8.89
C ALA A 42 1.33 -8.04 7.57
N LEU A 43 1.69 -7.43 6.43
CA LEU A 43 1.64 -8.10 5.12
C LEU A 43 2.64 -9.24 5.03
N LEU A 44 3.86 -9.05 5.54
CA LEU A 44 4.88 -10.09 5.53
C LEU A 44 4.45 -11.36 6.28
N HIS A 45 3.80 -11.19 7.43
CA HIS A 45 3.38 -12.32 8.28
C HIS A 45 1.96 -12.82 7.96
N GLY A 46 1.10 -11.96 7.42
CA GLY A 46 -0.32 -12.26 7.19
C GLY A 46 -0.63 -12.76 5.78
N VAL A 47 0.24 -12.53 4.79
CA VAL A 47 -0.01 -12.93 3.40
C VAL A 47 0.56 -14.33 3.11
N LYS A 48 -0.23 -15.18 2.46
CA LYS A 48 0.17 -16.55 2.08
C LYS A 48 -0.20 -16.83 0.61
N PRO A 49 0.76 -17.19 -0.28
CA PRO A 49 2.22 -17.24 -0.05
C PRO A 49 2.84 -15.83 0.16
N PRO A 50 4.12 -15.73 0.61
CA PRO A 50 4.77 -14.45 0.88
C PRO A 50 5.00 -13.61 -0.39
N ALA A 51 3.99 -12.87 -0.78
CA ALA A 51 3.99 -11.93 -1.91
C ALA A 51 2.88 -10.91 -1.65
N HIS A 52 2.91 -9.74 -2.29
CA HIS A 52 1.75 -8.86 -2.28
C HIS A 52 1.70 -8.03 -3.57
N ARG A 53 0.49 -7.65 -3.97
CA ARG A 53 0.25 -6.70 -5.08
C ARG A 53 -0.35 -5.40 -4.55
N SER A 54 0.09 -5.00 -3.37
CA SER A 54 -0.43 -3.81 -2.69
C SER A 54 -0.07 -2.51 -3.41
N LYS A 55 -1.03 -1.61 -3.54
CA LYS A 55 -0.90 -0.26 -4.10
C LYS A 55 -1.34 0.76 -3.04
N PHE A 56 -0.38 1.53 -2.55
CA PHE A 56 -0.57 2.53 -1.52
C PHE A 56 -1.09 3.82 -2.13
N VAL A 57 -2.04 4.44 -1.44
CA VAL A 57 -2.48 5.81 -1.70
C VAL A 57 -1.64 6.76 -0.84
N LEU A 58 -0.94 7.67 -1.50
CA LEU A 58 0.05 8.56 -0.91
C LEU A 58 -0.31 10.02 -1.18
N LYS A 59 0.20 10.93 -0.35
CA LYS A 59 0.09 12.38 -0.62
C LYS A 59 0.87 12.74 -1.88
N SER A 60 0.32 13.62 -2.71
CA SER A 60 0.92 14.10 -3.95
C SER A 60 2.37 14.57 -3.77
N ASP A 61 2.66 15.20 -2.64
CA ASP A 61 3.97 15.81 -2.39
C ASP A 61 5.10 14.77 -2.25
N VAL A 62 4.77 13.53 -1.85
CA VAL A 62 5.73 12.42 -1.70
C VAL A 62 6.39 12.09 -3.03
N ARG A 63 5.69 12.31 -4.15
CA ARG A 63 6.21 12.04 -5.50
C ARG A 63 7.46 12.85 -5.82
N ASN A 64 7.62 14.02 -5.17
CA ASN A 64 8.70 14.97 -5.45
C ASN A 64 9.98 14.66 -4.65
N ILE A 65 9.93 13.69 -3.72
CA ILE A 65 11.10 13.29 -2.93
C ILE A 65 12.07 12.51 -3.83
N PRO A 66 13.32 12.97 -4.03
CA PRO A 66 14.29 12.26 -4.85
C PRO A 66 14.56 10.84 -4.33
N GLY A 67 14.74 9.90 -5.25
CA GLY A 67 14.93 8.48 -4.92
C GLY A 67 13.61 7.80 -4.52
N ILE A 68 13.14 8.03 -3.29
CA ILE A 68 11.95 7.35 -2.75
C ILE A 68 10.71 7.68 -3.58
N GLY A 69 10.41 8.97 -3.80
CA GLY A 69 9.24 9.40 -4.56
C GLY A 69 9.24 8.89 -5.99
N TRP A 70 10.40 8.79 -6.63
CA TRP A 70 10.54 8.24 -7.98
C TRP A 70 10.34 6.72 -8.02
N GLY A 71 10.94 5.99 -7.06
CA GLY A 71 10.73 4.56 -6.92
C GLY A 71 9.27 4.21 -6.66
N LEU A 72 8.59 5.00 -5.82
CA LEU A 72 7.16 4.83 -5.55
C LEU A 72 6.28 5.10 -6.78
N GLN A 73 6.67 6.05 -7.64
CA GLN A 73 6.01 6.27 -8.94
C GLN A 73 6.22 5.11 -9.90
N LEU A 74 7.45 4.59 -10.01
CA LEU A 74 7.76 3.41 -10.83
C LEU A 74 7.03 2.16 -10.35
N ALA A 75 6.83 2.04 -9.04
CA ALA A 75 6.02 0.97 -8.45
C ALA A 75 4.51 1.12 -8.73
N GLY A 76 4.06 2.22 -9.34
CA GLY A 76 2.67 2.46 -9.69
C GLY A 76 1.76 2.76 -8.50
N PHE A 77 2.29 3.41 -7.45
CA PHE A 77 1.47 3.91 -6.34
C PHE A 77 0.61 5.11 -6.74
N LEU A 78 -0.48 5.32 -6.01
CA LEU A 78 -1.41 6.42 -6.28
C LEU A 78 -1.01 7.64 -5.46
N PHE A 79 -0.99 8.80 -6.09
CA PHE A 79 -0.62 10.07 -5.46
C PHE A 79 -1.82 11.02 -5.52
N ILE A 80 -2.45 11.29 -4.38
CA ILE A 80 -3.67 12.10 -4.27
C ILE A 80 -3.38 13.49 -3.71
N HIS A 81 -4.18 14.46 -4.13
CA HIS A 81 -4.14 15.85 -3.68
C HIS A 81 -4.99 16.10 -2.43
N ARG A 82 -5.76 15.11 -1.96
CA ARG A 82 -6.77 15.24 -0.89
C ARG A 82 -7.86 16.24 -1.27
N ASN A 83 -8.24 16.23 -2.54
CA ASN A 83 -9.32 17.03 -3.10
C ASN A 83 -10.09 16.13 -4.07
N TRP A 84 -11.35 15.83 -3.74
CA TRP A 84 -12.15 14.86 -4.48
C TRP A 84 -12.32 15.22 -5.96
N ASP A 85 -12.56 16.48 -6.27
CA ASP A 85 -12.78 16.93 -7.65
C ASP A 85 -11.56 16.67 -8.54
N LYS A 86 -10.35 16.80 -7.97
CA LYS A 86 -9.09 16.46 -8.65
C LYS A 86 -8.84 14.96 -8.66
N ASP A 87 -9.01 14.33 -7.51
CA ASP A 87 -8.55 12.96 -7.26
C ASP A 87 -9.45 11.90 -7.89
N LYS A 88 -10.74 12.19 -8.10
CA LYS A 88 -11.70 11.26 -8.70
C LYS A 88 -11.19 10.73 -10.04
N SER A 89 -10.85 11.64 -10.96
CA SER A 89 -10.37 11.27 -12.31
C SER A 89 -9.03 10.52 -12.26
N LEU A 90 -8.15 10.89 -11.32
CA LEU A 90 -6.86 10.23 -11.12
C LEU A 90 -7.06 8.79 -10.65
N ILE A 91 -7.91 8.58 -9.63
CA ILE A 91 -8.23 7.27 -9.07
C ILE A 91 -8.91 6.40 -10.14
N GLU A 92 -9.91 6.92 -10.85
CA GLU A 92 -10.58 6.21 -11.95
C GLU A 92 -9.58 5.75 -13.01
N ARG A 93 -8.67 6.62 -13.45
CA ARG A 93 -7.63 6.27 -14.41
C ARG A 93 -6.69 5.18 -13.88
N SER A 94 -6.25 5.28 -12.63
CA SER A 94 -5.38 4.29 -12.00
C SER A 94 -6.06 2.92 -11.86
N LEU A 95 -7.33 2.89 -11.45
CA LEU A 95 -8.10 1.65 -11.31
C LEU A 95 -8.39 1.01 -12.67
N ASN A 96 -8.72 1.81 -13.69
CA ASN A 96 -8.87 1.31 -15.07
C ASN A 96 -7.56 0.71 -15.57
N TYR A 97 -6.43 1.39 -15.37
CA TYR A 97 -5.12 0.85 -15.72
C TYR A 97 -4.83 -0.50 -15.02
N PHE A 98 -5.11 -0.61 -13.72
CA PHE A 98 -4.95 -1.86 -12.98
C PHE A 98 -5.84 -2.99 -13.50
N ARG A 99 -7.09 -2.68 -13.85
CA ARG A 99 -8.00 -3.64 -14.49
C ARG A 99 -7.44 -4.13 -15.83
N ASP A 100 -6.96 -3.20 -16.66
CA ASP A 100 -6.48 -3.50 -18.01
C ASP A 100 -5.18 -4.33 -18.00
N LEU A 101 -4.38 -4.24 -16.93
CA LEU A 101 -3.24 -5.14 -16.70
C LEU A 101 -3.64 -6.59 -16.40
N GLY A 102 -4.92 -6.90 -16.23
CA GLY A 102 -5.43 -8.26 -15.96
C GLY A 102 -5.04 -8.81 -14.58
N ASN A 103 -4.45 -7.98 -13.72
CA ASN A 103 -4.00 -8.36 -12.39
C ASN A 103 -4.93 -7.80 -11.32
N LYS A 104 -5.16 -8.59 -10.26
CA LYS A 104 -5.80 -8.11 -9.05
C LYS A 104 -4.77 -7.42 -8.15
N TYR A 105 -5.19 -6.31 -7.54
CA TYR A 105 -4.34 -5.47 -6.68
C TYR A 105 -5.04 -5.21 -5.35
N GLN A 106 -4.25 -4.98 -4.31
CA GLN A 106 -4.74 -4.65 -2.98
C GLN A 106 -4.49 -3.16 -2.72
N VAL A 107 -5.51 -2.32 -2.77
CA VAL A 107 -5.32 -0.87 -2.60
C VAL A 107 -5.34 -0.53 -1.11
N VAL A 108 -4.28 0.09 -0.61
CA VAL A 108 -4.16 0.51 0.79
C VAL A 108 -4.58 1.97 0.91
N ILE A 109 -5.53 2.25 1.80
CA ILE A 109 -6.04 3.60 2.11
C ILE A 109 -5.98 3.90 3.61
#